data_AF-A0A2S5ZUY0-F1
#
_entry.id   AF-A0A2S5ZUY0-F1
#
_cell.length_a   1.000
_cell.length_b   1.000
_cell.length_c   1.000
_cell.angle_alpha   90.00
_cell.angle_beta   90.00
_cell.angle_gamma   90.00
#
_symmetry.space_group_name_H-M   'P 1'
#
loop_
_entity.id
_entity.type
_entity.pdbx_description
1 polymer ?
#
loop_
_entity_poly.entity_id
_entity_poly.type
_entity_poly.pdbx_seq_one_letter_code
_entity_poly.pdbx_strand_id
1 'polypeptide(L)'
;MAGQVTRAGVLAAALAIVDNDGVEGLSMRRLADVVGRDPMVIYRHVPNKAAVLDGVAELVLGQLRVDSSDPDWGGRLRIVARDFRELALSHPRVVPLLVT
;
A
#
# COMPACT_ATOMS: atom_id res chain seq x y z
N MET A 1 -9.51 19.05 15.36
CA MET A 1 -8.96 19.83 14.22
C MET A 1 -8.71 18.85 13.09
N ALA A 2 -9.49 18.90 12.02
CA ALA A 2 -9.35 17.91 10.97
C ALA A 2 -8.09 18.22 10.16
N GLY A 3 -7.04 17.42 10.33
CA GLY A 3 -5.73 17.59 9.68
C GLY A 3 -5.83 17.58 8.15
N GLN A 4 -4.84 18.18 7.49
CA GLN A 4 -4.76 18.21 6.03
C GLN A 4 -4.72 16.78 5.46
N VAL A 5 -5.52 16.54 4.42
CA VAL A 5 -5.47 15.26 3.70
C VAL A 5 -4.21 15.23 2.85
N THR A 6 -3.47 14.13 2.94
CA THR A 6 -2.25 13.89 2.14
C THR A 6 -2.42 12.59 1.37
N ARG A 7 -1.71 12.46 0.23
CA ARG A 7 -1.71 11.20 -0.54
C ARG A 7 -1.26 10.03 0.32
N ALA A 8 -0.20 10.21 1.12
CA ALA A 8 0.28 9.18 2.03
C ALA A 8 -0.77 8.74 3.05
N GLY A 9 -1.52 9.69 3.66
CA GLY A 9 -2.60 9.36 4.59
C GLY A 9 -3.75 8.62 3.93
N VAL A 10 -4.11 9.00 2.70
CA VAL A 10 -5.15 8.30 1.92
C VAL A 10 -4.71 6.86 1.61
N LEU A 11 -3.46 6.65 1.17
CA LEU A 11 -2.95 5.32 0.87
C LEU A 11 -2.81 4.44 2.12
N ALA A 12 -2.41 5.01 3.26
CA ALA A 12 -2.36 4.29 4.53
C ALA A 12 -3.76 3.82 4.98
N ALA A 13 -4.78 4.67 4.83
CA ALA A 13 -6.16 4.29 5.09
C ALA A 13 -6.66 3.19 4.13
N ALA A 14 -6.28 3.27 2.86
CA ALA A 14 -6.61 2.25 1.87
C ALA A 14 -5.94 0.90 2.18
N LEU A 15 -4.66 0.91 2.56
CA LEU A 15 -3.94 -0.29 3.01
C LEU A 15 -4.67 -0.95 4.19
N ALA A 16 -5.08 -0.17 5.19
CA ALA A 16 -5.83 -0.70 6.33
C ALA A 16 -7.17 -1.35 5.92
N ILE A 17 -7.87 -0.82 4.91
CA ILE A 17 -9.09 -1.46 4.38
C ILE A 17 -8.73 -2.78 3.70
N VAL A 18 -7.69 -2.80 2.86
CA VAL A 18 -7.28 -4.01 2.13
C VAL A 18 -6.80 -5.11 3.08
N ASP A 19 -6.04 -4.79 4.12
CA ASP A 19 -5.59 -5.76 5.12
C ASP A 19 -6.77 -6.39 5.87
N ASN A 20 -7.80 -5.59 6.20
CA ASN A 20 -8.94 -6.06 6.97
C ASN A 20 -10.03 -6.76 6.15
N ASP A 21 -10.22 -6.35 4.88
CA ASP A 21 -11.39 -6.74 4.07
C ASP A 21 -11.03 -7.17 2.63
N GLY A 22 -9.75 -7.12 2.25
CA GLY A 22 -9.30 -7.41 0.90
C GLY A 22 -9.61 -6.29 -0.10
N VAL A 23 -9.16 -6.49 -1.34
CA VAL A 23 -9.29 -5.53 -2.45
C VAL A 23 -10.76 -5.22 -2.78
N GLU A 24 -11.64 -6.20 -2.62
CA GLU A 24 -13.09 -6.04 -2.82
C GLU A 24 -13.74 -5.16 -1.74
N GLY A 25 -13.17 -5.13 -0.53
CA GLY A 25 -13.61 -4.27 0.55
C GLY A 25 -13.34 -2.78 0.30
N LEU A 26 -12.47 -2.44 -0.67
CA LEU A 26 -12.12 -1.07 -1.01
C LEU A 26 -13.10 -0.46 -2.04
N SER A 27 -13.70 0.66 -1.68
CA SER A 27 -14.39 1.57 -2.60
C SER A 27 -13.98 3.01 -2.31
N MET A 28 -14.11 3.90 -3.30
CA MET A 28 -13.76 5.32 -3.12
C MET A 28 -14.61 5.98 -2.03
N ARG A 29 -15.89 5.60 -1.92
CA ARG A 29 -16.79 6.07 -0.86
C ARG A 29 -16.32 5.61 0.52
N ARG A 30 -16.06 4.31 0.68
CA ARG A 30 -15.59 3.76 1.95
C ARG A 30 -14.26 4.38 2.38
N LEU A 31 -13.35 4.59 1.42
CA LEU A 31 -12.07 5.25 1.68
C LEU A 31 -12.28 6.68 2.20
N ALA A 32 -13.19 7.44 1.59
CA ALA A 32 -13.55 8.78 2.04
C ALA A 32 -14.17 8.77 3.45
N ASP A 33 -15.05 7.80 3.74
CA ASP A 33 -15.66 7.60 5.06
C ASP A 33 -14.59 7.33 6.13
N VAL A 34 -13.62 6.43 5.86
CA VAL A 34 -12.52 6.11 6.78
C VAL A 34 -11.60 7.31 7.01
N VAL A 35 -11.31 8.09 5.96
CA VAL A 35 -10.50 9.32 6.06
C VAL A 35 -11.30 10.46 6.73
N GLY A 36 -12.63 10.34 6.85
CA GLY A 36 -13.52 11.32 7.45
C GLY A 36 -13.69 12.57 6.58
N ARG A 37 -13.70 12.41 5.26
CA ARG A 37 -13.70 13.51 4.28
C ARG A 37 -14.64 13.25 3.13
N ASP A 38 -15.02 14.32 2.45
CA ASP A 38 -15.80 14.21 1.21
C ASP A 38 -14.99 13.49 0.11
N PRO A 39 -15.60 12.60 -0.68
CA PRO A 39 -14.92 11.90 -1.77
C PRO A 39 -14.16 12.81 -2.74
N MET A 40 -14.65 14.01 -3.05
CA MET A 40 -13.94 14.97 -3.91
C MET A 40 -12.57 15.35 -3.36
N VAL A 41 -12.37 15.33 -2.04
CA VAL A 41 -11.06 15.58 -1.43
C VAL A 41 -10.10 14.45 -1.75
N ILE A 42 -10.59 13.20 -1.68
CA ILE A 42 -9.79 12.00 -1.98
C ILE A 42 -9.36 12.00 -3.45
N TYR A 43 -10.29 12.32 -4.36
CA TYR A 43 -10.01 12.37 -5.80
C TYR A 43 -8.92 13.37 -6.21
N ARG A 44 -8.64 14.41 -5.40
CA ARG A 44 -7.52 15.32 -5.63
C ARG A 44 -6.14 14.68 -5.38
N HIS A 45 -6.08 13.61 -4.60
CA HIS A 45 -4.84 12.91 -4.28
C HIS A 45 -4.66 11.61 -5.07
N VAL A 46 -5.77 10.97 -5.45
CA VAL A 46 -5.80 9.68 -6.15
C VAL A 46 -6.99 9.67 -7.12
N PRO A 47 -6.77 9.56 -8.45
CA PRO A 47 -7.82 9.83 -9.43
C PRO A 47 -8.91 8.74 -9.50
N ASN A 48 -8.62 7.51 -9.09
CA ASN A 48 -9.55 6.38 -9.16
C ASN A 48 -9.11 5.22 -8.25
N LYS A 49 -9.92 4.16 -8.16
CA LYS A 49 -9.63 2.96 -7.33
C LYS A 49 -8.33 2.27 -7.77
N ALA A 50 -8.05 2.17 -9.07
CA ALA A 50 -6.84 1.52 -9.56
C ALA A 50 -5.58 2.23 -9.05
N ALA A 51 -5.52 3.57 -9.18
CA ALA A 51 -4.41 4.37 -8.66
C ALA A 51 -4.24 4.29 -7.14
N VAL A 52 -5.31 4.00 -6.39
CA VAL A 52 -5.21 3.70 -4.95
C VAL A 52 -4.56 2.35 -4.73
N LEU A 53 -4.98 1.32 -5.46
CA LEU A 53 -4.41 -0.03 -5.34
C LEU A 53 -2.93 -0.06 -5.75
N ASP A 54 -2.57 0.62 -6.84
CA ASP A 54 -1.18 0.80 -7.27
C ASP A 54 -0.37 1.49 -6.16
N GLY A 55 -0.91 2.57 -5.58
CA GLY A 55 -0.27 3.27 -4.48
C GLY A 55 -0.13 2.44 -3.20
N VAL A 56 -1.07 1.53 -2.92
CA VAL A 56 -0.96 0.57 -1.81
C VAL A 56 0.15 -0.45 -2.08
N ALA A 57 0.25 -0.97 -3.31
CA ALA A 57 1.33 -1.86 -3.70
C ALA A 57 2.70 -1.16 -3.61
N GLU A 58 2.81 0.09 -4.10
CA GLU A 58 4.01 0.94 -3.96
C GLU A 58 4.39 1.14 -2.49
N LEU A 59 3.42 1.44 -1.63
CA LEU A 59 3.66 1.69 -0.20
C LEU A 59 4.19 0.43 0.51
N VAL A 60 3.67 -0.75 0.16
CA VAL A 60 4.08 -2.02 0.77
C VAL A 60 5.45 -2.46 0.22
N LEU A 61 5.66 -2.44 -1.09
CA LEU A 61 6.94 -2.79 -1.69
C LEU A 61 8.05 -1.81 -1.31
N GLY A 62 7.72 -0.53 -1.11
CA GLY A 62 8.66 0.50 -0.66
C GLY A 62 9.24 0.25 0.75
N GLN A 63 8.71 -0.71 1.50
CA GLN A 63 9.29 -1.15 2.77
C GLN A 63 10.52 -2.05 2.57
N LEU A 64 10.67 -2.67 1.39
CA LEU A 64 11.85 -3.45 1.04
C LEU A 64 13.06 -2.53 0.91
N ARG A 65 14.17 -2.94 1.53
CA ARG A 65 15.46 -2.28 1.37
C ARG A 65 16.40 -3.18 0.61
N VAL A 66 16.95 -2.67 -0.49
CA VAL A 66 17.98 -3.36 -1.26
C VAL A 66 19.27 -2.58 -1.09
N ASP A 67 20.23 -3.17 -0.36
CA ASP A 67 21.58 -2.62 -0.29
C ASP A 67 22.35 -3.01 -1.56
N SER A 68 22.44 -2.09 -2.52
CA SER A 68 23.14 -2.32 -3.78
C SER A 68 24.67 -2.29 -3.65
N SER A 69 25.21 -1.94 -2.49
CA SER A 69 26.66 -1.82 -2.26
C SER A 69 27.35 -3.13 -1.87
N ASP A 70 26.61 -4.13 -1.37
CA ASP A 70 27.16 -5.42 -0.97
C ASP A 70 27.56 -6.27 -2.22
N PRO A 71 28.83 -6.72 -2.31
CA PRO A 71 29.31 -7.52 -3.45
C PRO A 71 28.72 -8.94 -3.52
N ASP A 72 28.16 -9.50 -2.43
CA ASP A 72 27.49 -10.81 -2.45
C ASP A 72 26.04 -10.68 -2.97
N TRP A 73 25.90 -10.66 -4.29
CA TRP A 73 24.58 -10.59 -4.92
C TRP A 73 23.63 -11.74 -4.53
N GLY A 74 24.16 -12.92 -4.24
CA GLY A 74 23.36 -14.07 -3.84
C GLY A 74 22.85 -13.93 -2.41
N GLY A 75 23.70 -13.47 -1.50
CA GLY A 75 23.33 -13.08 -0.13
C GLY A 75 22.22 -12.04 -0.11
N ARG A 76 22.39 -10.95 -0.87
CA ARG A 76 21.38 -9.89 -1.02
C ARG A 76 20.03 -10.42 -1.50
N LEU A 77 20.01 -11.25 -2.54
CA LEU A 77 18.77 -11.79 -3.08
C LEU A 77 18.02 -12.62 -2.02
N ARG A 78 18.74 -13.38 -1.18
CA ARG A 78 18.13 -14.13 -0.07
C ARG A 78 17.55 -13.22 1.00
N ILE A 79 18.18 -12.08 1.29
CA ILE A 79 17.65 -11.09 2.24
C ILE A 79 16.37 -10.50 1.68
N VAL A 80 16.40 -9.97 0.45
CA VAL A 80 15.21 -9.39 -0.20
C VAL A 80 14.06 -10.39 -0.28
N ALA A 81 14.34 -11.67 -0.58
CA ALA A 81 13.32 -12.71 -0.60
C ALA A 81 12.70 -12.99 0.78
N ARG A 82 13.49 -12.90 1.86
CA ARG A 82 12.99 -13.03 3.23
C ARG A 82 12.14 -11.83 3.62
N ASP A 83 12.62 -10.62 3.37
CA ASP A 83 11.90 -9.38 3.68
C ASP A 83 10.58 -9.32 2.90
N PHE A 84 10.58 -9.72 1.63
CA PHE A 84 9.37 -9.82 0.82
C PHE A 84 8.39 -10.85 1.41
N ARG A 85 8.90 -12.01 1.85
CA ARG A 85 8.06 -13.02 2.51
C ARG A 85 7.47 -12.49 3.81
N GLU A 86 8.21 -11.74 4.61
CA GLU A 86 7.73 -11.12 5.84
C GLU A 86 6.64 -10.07 5.57
N LEU A 87 6.81 -9.25 4.54
CA LEU A 87 5.78 -8.32 4.07
C LEU A 87 4.53 -9.06 3.60
N ALA A 88 4.68 -10.09 2.77
CA ALA A 88 3.56 -10.89 2.28
C ALA A 88 2.79 -11.58 3.42
N LEU A 89 3.48 -12.00 4.49
CA LEU A 89 2.84 -12.57 5.68
C LEU A 89 2.17 -11.51 6.56
N SER A 90 2.70 -10.29 6.59
CA SER A 90 2.12 -9.17 7.33
C SER A 90 0.88 -8.59 6.62
N HIS A 91 0.87 -8.64 5.29
CA HIS A 91 -0.18 -8.10 4.43
C HIS A 91 -0.70 -9.16 3.44
N PRO A 92 -1.26 -10.30 3.92
CA PRO A 92 -1.61 -11.43 3.06
C PRO A 92 -2.67 -11.07 2.00
N ARG A 93 -3.52 -10.08 2.28
CA ARG A 93 -4.57 -9.62 1.36
C ARG A 93 -4.10 -8.60 0.33
N VAL A 94 -2.89 -8.07 0.50
CA VAL A 94 -2.23 -7.20 -0.48
C VAL A 94 -1.49 -8.03 -1.52
N VAL A 95 -1.08 -9.26 -1.21
CA VAL A 95 -0.31 -10.14 -2.12
C VAL A 95 -0.87 -10.20 -3.54
N PRO A 96 -2.20 -10.29 -3.79
CA PRO A 96 -2.74 -10.28 -5.14
C PRO A 96 -2.41 -9.02 -5.95
N LEU A 97 -2.12 -7.89 -5.30
CA LEU A 97 -1.69 -6.63 -5.94
C LEU A 97 -0.19 -6.62 -6.27
N LEU A 98 0.60 -7.51 -5.68
CA LEU A 98 2.06 -7.54 -5.84
C LEU A 98 2.53 -8.46 -6.97
N VAL A 99 1.64 -9.32 -7.48
CA VAL A 99 1.96 -10.40 -8.43
C VAL A 99 1.19 -10.28 -9.75
N THR A 100 0.70 -9.07 -10.07
CA THR A 100 -0.15 -8.76 -11.23
C THR A 100 0.64 -8.54 -12.51
#